data_AF-A0A966S311-F1
#
_entry.id   AF-A0A966S311-F1
#
_cell.length_a   1.000
_cell.length_b   1.000
_cell.length_c   1.000
_cell.angle_alpha   90.00
_cell.angle_beta   90.00
_cell.angle_gamma   90.00
#
_symmetry.space_group_name_H-M   'P 1'
#
loop_
_entity.id
_entity.type
_entity.pdbx_description
1 polymer ?
#
loop_
_entity_poly.entity_id
_entity_poly.type
_entity_poly.pdbx_seq_one_letter_code
_entity_poly.pdbx_strand_id
1 'polypeptide(L)'
;MLNSREDFLKLFYEGILASENDTLESFNDRVQTLKKLPTHHFKNPIFGIKKVHAHVNSKKPLLPWFAALTRFEYQGEVAIPMIEISPFAPKETLDHEFIHAIKAPHQESVFEEFLAFELSRGLRKRVGPLFFDPWEANILLISALIGFFLPVFLGAASLLLIYFCLRLVLTRLVFKKGLDQIKVYFGVKNPLPLALLLTEEEFRRLAAKDFIYIEEKFKKDSIRHQQILALKGVDLPQEKEITFF
;
A
#
# COMPACT_ATOMS: atom_id res chain seq x y z
N MET A 1 -2.81 26.56 3.58
CA MET A 1 -3.45 26.97 2.32
C MET A 1 -3.34 25.80 1.36
N LEU A 2 -4.47 25.16 1.08
CA LEU A 2 -4.64 24.13 0.06
C LEU A 2 -5.73 24.67 -0.84
N ASN A 3 -5.35 25.57 -1.73
CA ASN A 3 -6.32 26.39 -2.45
C ASN A 3 -6.30 26.11 -3.96
N SER A 4 -5.34 25.30 -4.42
CA SER A 4 -5.14 25.02 -5.84
C SER A 4 -4.99 23.52 -6.10
N ARG A 5 -5.28 23.13 -7.34
CA ARG A 5 -5.03 21.78 -7.84
C ARG A 5 -3.54 21.42 -7.71
N GLU A 6 -2.66 22.38 -7.96
CA GLU A 6 -1.21 22.20 -7.88
C GLU A 6 -0.76 21.84 -6.46
N ASP A 7 -1.38 22.42 -5.42
CA ASP A 7 -1.07 22.11 -4.03
C ASP A 7 -1.38 20.63 -3.71
N PHE A 8 -2.55 20.14 -4.13
CA PHE A 8 -2.95 18.75 -3.93
C PHE A 8 -2.05 17.76 -4.67
N LEU A 9 -1.69 18.08 -5.92
CA LEU A 9 -0.74 17.26 -6.68
C LEU A 9 0.64 17.24 -6.04
N LYS A 10 1.11 18.38 -5.53
CA LYS A 10 2.39 18.47 -4.84
C LYS A 10 2.40 17.58 -3.60
N LEU A 11 1.38 17.66 -2.75
CA LEU A 11 1.28 16.81 -1.57
C LEU A 11 1.19 15.33 -1.93
N PHE A 12 0.43 14.98 -2.96
CA PHE A 12 0.38 13.62 -3.47
C PHE A 12 1.77 13.13 -3.90
N TYR A 13 2.52 13.91 -4.69
CA TYR A 13 3.88 13.55 -5.11
C TYR A 13 4.88 13.43 -3.95
N GLU A 14 4.59 14.08 -2.82
CA GLU A 14 5.34 13.98 -1.56
C GLU A 14 4.86 12.81 -0.67
N GLY A 15 3.93 11.98 -1.15
CA GLY A 15 3.44 10.80 -0.43
C GLY A 15 2.45 11.13 0.69
N ILE A 16 1.88 12.33 0.71
CA ILE A 16 0.96 12.77 1.76
C ILE A 16 -0.48 12.66 1.26
N LEU A 17 -1.18 11.63 1.75
CA LEU A 17 -2.56 11.31 1.38
C LEU A 17 -3.54 11.81 2.44
N ALA A 18 -4.73 12.23 2.01
CA ALA A 18 -5.86 12.52 2.88
C ALA A 18 -6.56 11.22 3.30
N SER A 19 -6.95 11.15 4.57
CA SER A 19 -7.76 10.06 5.10
C SER A 19 -9.22 10.25 4.69
N GLU A 20 -10.06 9.25 4.96
CA GLU A 20 -11.50 9.33 4.71
C GLU A 20 -12.17 10.46 5.50
N ASN A 21 -11.74 10.69 6.74
CA ASN A 21 -12.43 11.52 7.72
C ASN A 21 -11.69 12.84 8.03
N ASP A 22 -10.68 13.18 7.23
CA ASP A 22 -9.92 14.40 7.47
C ASP A 22 -10.78 15.66 7.34
N THR A 23 -10.64 16.54 8.32
CA THR A 23 -10.98 17.95 8.19
C THR A 23 -9.79 18.70 7.61
N LEU A 24 -10.00 19.95 7.15
CA LEU A 24 -8.91 20.78 6.65
C LEU A 24 -7.85 21.04 7.72
N GLU A 25 -8.28 21.15 8.98
CA GLU A 25 -7.40 21.34 10.12
C GLU A 25 -6.56 20.08 10.38
N SER A 26 -7.20 18.90 10.52
CA SER A 26 -6.48 17.65 10.81
C SER A 26 -5.52 17.26 9.69
N PHE A 27 -5.91 17.48 8.43
CA PHE A 27 -5.02 17.24 7.29
C PHE A 27 -3.82 18.19 7.27
N ASN A 28 -4.03 19.48 7.55
CA ASN A 28 -2.94 20.45 7.60
C ASN A 28 -1.97 20.16 8.75
N ASP A 29 -2.48 19.75 9.91
CA ASP A 29 -1.63 19.32 11.03
C ASP A 29 -0.77 18.11 10.63
N ARG A 30 -1.37 17.10 9.98
CA ARG A 30 -0.61 15.96 9.45
C ARG A 30 0.44 16.38 8.42
N VAL A 31 0.11 17.26 7.49
CA VAL A 31 1.07 17.79 6.50
C VAL A 31 2.26 18.46 7.20
N GLN A 32 2.00 19.31 8.21
CA GLN A 32 3.06 19.99 8.95
C GLN A 32 3.92 19.02 9.74
N THR A 33 3.30 18.03 10.37
CA THR A 33 3.99 17.01 11.17
C THR A 33 4.87 16.11 10.29
N LEU A 34 4.33 15.56 9.20
CA LEU A 34 5.11 14.71 8.29
C LEU A 34 6.26 15.47 7.62
N LYS A 35 6.08 16.76 7.29
CA LYS A 35 7.15 17.57 6.67
C LYS A 35 8.35 17.84 7.57
N LYS A 36 8.24 17.62 8.88
CA LYS A 36 9.37 17.69 9.81
C LYS A 36 10.23 16.42 9.79
N LEU A 37 9.73 15.32 9.22
CA LEU A 37 10.43 14.04 9.16
C LEU A 37 11.49 14.03 8.05
N PRO A 38 12.50 13.14 8.15
CA PRO A 38 13.45 12.91 7.07
C PRO A 38 12.73 12.56 5.76
N THR A 39 13.23 13.12 4.66
CA THR A 39 12.66 12.90 3.32
C THR A 39 13.50 11.90 2.55
N HIS A 40 12.83 10.92 1.94
CA HIS A 40 13.45 9.88 1.13
C HIS A 40 12.89 9.90 -0.29
N HIS A 41 13.73 9.58 -1.27
CA HIS A 41 13.33 9.52 -2.67
C HIS A 41 12.78 8.15 -3.03
N PHE A 42 11.58 8.14 -3.60
CA PHE A 42 10.94 6.95 -4.13
C PHE A 42 11.59 6.59 -5.48
N LYS A 43 12.13 5.38 -5.64
CA LYS A 43 12.89 5.05 -6.86
C LYS A 43 11.99 4.61 -8.00
N ASN A 44 10.87 3.97 -7.70
CA ASN A 44 9.94 3.45 -8.68
C ASN A 44 8.64 4.28 -8.75
N PRO A 45 8.54 5.29 -9.63
CA PRO A 45 7.43 6.24 -9.63
C PRO A 45 6.15 5.68 -10.32
N ILE A 46 5.91 4.36 -10.33
CA ILE A 46 4.67 3.79 -10.92
C ILE A 46 3.39 4.33 -10.27
N PHE A 47 3.48 4.82 -9.04
CA PHE A 47 2.40 5.49 -8.32
C PHE A 47 2.37 7.01 -8.55
N GLY A 48 3.31 7.58 -9.30
CA GLY A 48 3.52 9.02 -9.41
C GLY A 48 4.23 9.66 -8.21
N ILE A 49 4.38 8.94 -7.09
CA ILE A 49 5.05 9.41 -5.88
C ILE A 49 6.55 9.60 -6.13
N LYS A 50 7.11 10.72 -5.66
CA LYS A 50 8.51 11.09 -5.83
C LYS A 50 9.30 11.02 -4.52
N LYS A 51 8.64 11.33 -3.41
CA LYS A 51 9.26 11.40 -2.10
C LYS A 51 8.32 10.87 -1.02
N VAL A 52 8.90 10.44 0.09
CA VAL A 52 8.18 9.97 1.28
C VAL A 52 8.86 10.51 2.52
N HIS A 53 8.05 10.84 3.52
CA HIS A 53 8.48 11.36 4.81
C HIS A 53 8.42 10.23 5.85
N ALA A 54 9.58 9.73 6.29
CA ALA A 54 9.65 8.62 7.24
C ALA A 54 11.01 8.58 7.95
N HIS A 55 11.05 7.95 9.12
CA HIS A 55 12.31 7.58 9.75
C HIS A 55 12.75 6.21 9.22
N VAL A 56 13.90 6.15 8.54
CA VAL A 56 14.47 4.89 8.05
C VAL A 56 15.71 4.53 8.86
N ASN A 57 15.69 3.36 9.49
CA ASN A 57 16.83 2.82 10.23
C ASN A 57 17.32 1.51 9.60
N SER A 58 18.54 1.53 9.07
CA SER A 58 19.18 0.37 8.44
C SER A 58 20.17 -0.37 9.36
N LYS A 59 20.26 -0.01 10.64
CA LYS A 59 21.30 -0.50 11.55
C LYS A 59 20.81 -1.57 12.54
N LYS A 60 19.50 -1.72 12.72
CA LYS A 60 18.95 -2.70 13.67
C LYS A 60 18.79 -4.07 12.99
N PRO A 61 19.23 -5.16 13.65
CA PRO A 61 18.90 -6.49 13.19
C PRO A 61 17.39 -6.73 13.32
N LEU A 62 16.76 -7.11 12.22
CA LEU A 62 15.43 -7.71 12.22
C LEU A 62 15.57 -9.22 12.45
N LEU A 63 14.45 -9.93 12.71
CA LEU A 63 14.50 -11.40 12.71
C LEU A 63 14.99 -11.90 11.35
N PRO A 64 15.71 -13.03 11.28
CA PRO A 64 16.40 -13.47 10.07
C PRO A 64 15.51 -13.61 8.82
N TRP A 65 14.20 -13.80 9.00
CA TRP A 65 13.22 -13.94 7.93
C TRP A 65 12.47 -12.64 7.57
N PHE A 66 12.76 -11.52 8.25
CA PHE A 66 12.23 -10.20 7.90
C PHE A 66 13.29 -9.36 7.19
N ALA A 67 12.97 -8.91 5.97
CA ALA A 67 13.82 -8.00 5.20
C ALA A 67 13.63 -6.54 5.61
N ALA A 68 12.40 -6.17 5.99
CA ALA A 68 12.05 -4.86 6.52
C ALA A 68 10.77 -4.95 7.36
N LEU A 69 10.45 -3.87 8.07
CA LEU A 69 9.23 -3.70 8.85
C LEU A 69 8.88 -2.22 8.97
N THR A 70 7.63 -1.87 8.68
CA THR A 70 7.05 -0.57 9.01
C THR A 70 6.31 -0.64 10.33
N ARG A 71 6.59 0.31 11.22
CA ARG A 71 5.83 0.56 12.46
C ARG A 71 5.34 2.00 12.47
N PHE A 72 4.32 2.28 13.25
CA PHE A 72 3.79 3.63 13.42
C PHE A 72 3.89 4.06 14.88
N GLU A 73 4.53 5.20 15.10
CA GLU A 73 4.44 5.95 16.37
C GLU A 73 3.40 7.06 16.21
N TYR A 74 2.70 7.44 17.28
CA TYR A 74 1.61 8.42 17.18
C TYR A 74 1.99 9.74 17.87
N GLN A 75 1.89 10.85 17.13
CA GLN A 75 1.93 12.21 17.67
C GLN A 75 0.53 12.80 17.57
N GLY A 76 -0.24 12.75 18.67
CA GLY A 76 -1.67 12.99 18.62
C GLY A 76 -2.36 11.94 17.73
N GLU A 77 -3.10 12.39 16.73
CA GLU A 77 -3.78 11.52 15.75
C GLU A 77 -2.92 11.21 14.52
N VAL A 78 -1.71 11.78 14.43
CA VAL A 78 -0.83 11.60 13.27
C VAL A 78 0.07 10.38 13.45
N ALA A 79 -0.06 9.41 12.54
CA ALA A 79 0.83 8.26 12.44
C ALA A 79 2.18 8.67 11.82
N ILE A 80 3.26 8.42 12.54
CA ILE A 80 4.66 8.67 12.16
C ILE A 80 5.28 7.34 11.70
N PRO A 81 5.63 7.19 10.41
CA PRO A 81 6.20 5.96 9.90
C PRO A 81 7.66 5.77 10.32
N MET A 82 7.90 4.62 10.96
CA MET A 82 9.20 4.13 11.42
C MET A 82 9.54 2.86 10.65
N ILE A 83 10.48 2.95 9.70
CA ILE A 83 10.88 1.86 8.82
C ILE A 83 12.21 1.29 9.31
N GLU A 84 12.21 0.02 9.70
CA GLU A 84 13.41 -0.75 9.99
C GLU A 84 13.72 -1.62 8.77
N ILE A 85 14.95 -1.56 8.24
CA ILE A 85 15.34 -2.32 7.06
C ILE A 85 16.66 -3.06 7.29
N SER A 86 16.72 -4.31 6.87
CA SER A 86 17.95 -5.09 6.91
C SER A 86 19.01 -4.46 5.97
N PRO A 87 20.29 -4.35 6.37
CA PRO A 87 21.37 -3.86 5.52
C PRO A 87 21.48 -4.61 4.18
N PHE A 88 21.03 -5.87 4.16
CA PHE A 88 21.10 -6.77 3.01
C PHE A 88 19.79 -6.84 2.21
N ALA A 89 18.80 -6.04 2.58
CA ALA A 89 17.51 -6.04 1.89
C ALA A 89 17.66 -5.53 0.44
N PRO A 90 16.97 -6.15 -0.53
CA PRO A 90 16.86 -5.61 -1.88
C PRO A 90 16.33 -4.18 -1.87
N LYS A 91 16.79 -3.35 -2.83
CA LYS A 91 16.36 -1.94 -2.93
C LYS A 91 14.83 -1.79 -3.04
N GLU A 92 14.16 -2.71 -3.72
CA GLU A 92 12.69 -2.72 -3.87
C GLU A 92 11.96 -2.90 -2.53
N THR A 93 12.61 -3.49 -1.52
CA THR A 93 12.01 -3.66 -0.19
C THR A 93 11.77 -2.31 0.48
N LEU A 94 12.64 -1.32 0.27
CA LEU A 94 12.43 0.01 0.85
C LEU A 94 11.26 0.74 0.16
N ASP A 95 11.16 0.65 -1.17
CA ASP A 95 10.02 1.25 -1.89
C ASP A 95 8.70 0.57 -1.49
N HIS A 96 8.72 -0.74 -1.18
CA HIS A 96 7.59 -1.48 -0.63
C HIS A 96 7.16 -0.91 0.75
N GLU A 97 8.09 -0.76 1.69
CA GLU A 97 7.80 -0.14 3.00
C GLU A 97 7.33 1.32 2.88
N PHE A 98 7.78 2.04 1.86
CA PHE A 98 7.27 3.38 1.59
C PHE A 98 5.80 3.39 1.20
N ILE A 99 5.26 2.36 0.55
CA ILE A 99 3.82 2.27 0.30
C ILE A 99 3.05 2.15 1.61
N HIS A 100 3.55 1.34 2.55
CA HIS A 100 2.94 1.25 3.89
C HIS A 100 2.96 2.61 4.60
N ALA A 101 4.10 3.30 4.57
CA ALA A 101 4.22 4.64 5.13
C ALA A 101 3.26 5.66 4.49
N ILE A 102 3.09 5.63 3.17
CA ILE A 102 2.17 6.50 2.43
C ILE A 102 0.71 6.17 2.77
N LYS A 103 0.37 4.88 2.90
CA LYS A 103 -0.98 4.41 3.21
C LYS A 103 -1.34 4.44 4.70
N ALA A 104 -0.45 4.92 5.58
CA ALA A 104 -0.74 5.07 7.01
C ALA A 104 -2.11 5.71 7.37
N PRO A 105 -2.65 6.69 6.60
CA PRO A 105 -3.99 7.23 6.85
C PRO A 105 -5.16 6.25 6.59
N HIS A 106 -4.89 5.11 5.95
CA HIS A 106 -5.83 4.06 5.58
C HIS A 106 -5.36 2.74 6.22
N GLN A 107 -5.77 2.46 7.46
CA GLN A 107 -5.30 1.30 8.23
C GLN A 107 -5.95 -0.01 7.76
N GLU A 108 -5.63 -0.47 6.55
CA GLU A 108 -6.23 -1.69 5.97
C GLU A 108 -5.17 -2.53 5.27
N SER A 109 -4.92 -3.73 5.80
CA SER A 109 -3.73 -4.51 5.47
C SER A 109 -3.78 -5.19 4.09
N VAL A 110 -4.95 -5.57 3.59
CA VAL A 110 -5.00 -6.55 2.49
C VAL A 110 -4.56 -5.95 1.16
N PHE A 111 -5.21 -4.89 0.66
CA PHE A 111 -4.83 -4.31 -0.63
C PHE A 111 -3.61 -3.41 -0.57
N GLU A 112 -3.28 -2.89 0.61
CA GLU A 112 -2.03 -2.19 0.86
C GLU A 112 -0.83 -3.07 0.49
N GLU A 113 -0.80 -4.32 0.94
CA GLU A 113 0.23 -5.30 0.56
C GLU A 113 0.28 -5.52 -0.96
N PHE A 114 -0.87 -5.68 -1.62
CA PHE A 114 -0.89 -5.84 -3.07
C PHE A 114 -0.31 -4.63 -3.79
N LEU A 115 -0.64 -3.41 -3.36
CA LEU A 115 -0.06 -2.17 -3.90
C LEU A 115 1.44 -2.14 -3.66
N ALA A 116 1.91 -2.46 -2.46
CA ALA A 116 3.33 -2.49 -2.12
C ALA A 116 4.09 -3.52 -2.98
N PHE A 117 3.47 -4.67 -3.31
CA PHE A 117 4.07 -5.69 -4.17
C PHE A 117 4.03 -5.37 -5.68
N GLU A 118 3.26 -4.39 -6.14
CA GLU A 118 3.32 -3.93 -7.54
C GLU A 118 4.71 -3.38 -7.93
N LEU A 119 5.48 -2.96 -6.92
CA LEU A 119 6.87 -2.49 -7.06
C LEU A 119 7.89 -3.61 -7.24
N SER A 120 7.52 -4.82 -6.82
CA SER A 120 8.39 -5.99 -6.86
C SER A 120 8.42 -6.63 -8.25
N ARG A 121 9.39 -7.52 -8.47
CA ARG A 121 9.52 -8.27 -9.74
C ARG A 121 9.33 -9.77 -9.56
N GLY A 122 9.05 -10.46 -10.67
CA GLY A 122 9.05 -11.92 -10.76
C GLY A 122 8.09 -12.60 -9.78
N LEU A 123 8.60 -13.61 -9.07
CA LEU A 123 7.82 -14.36 -8.08
C LEU A 123 7.39 -13.48 -6.92
N ARG A 124 8.20 -12.51 -6.46
CA ARG A 124 7.85 -11.66 -5.33
C ARG A 124 6.56 -10.87 -5.58
N LYS A 125 6.37 -10.30 -6.78
CA LYS A 125 5.09 -9.66 -7.17
C LYS A 125 3.92 -10.66 -7.17
N ARG A 126 4.18 -11.92 -7.51
CA ARG A 126 3.15 -12.97 -7.64
C ARG A 126 2.80 -13.68 -6.33
N VAL A 127 3.75 -13.88 -5.42
CA VAL A 127 3.54 -14.68 -4.19
C VAL A 127 3.83 -13.90 -2.92
N GLY A 128 4.36 -12.68 -3.03
CA GLY A 128 4.63 -11.81 -1.89
C GLY A 128 3.40 -11.60 -0.99
N PRO A 129 2.24 -11.23 -1.54
CA PRO A 129 1.00 -11.05 -0.75
C PRO A 129 0.36 -12.36 -0.27
N LEU A 130 1.10 -13.46 -0.16
CA LEU A 130 0.54 -14.75 0.29
C LEU A 130 0.05 -14.69 1.74
N PHE A 131 0.84 -14.02 2.58
CA PHE A 131 0.51 -13.75 3.98
C PHE A 131 0.07 -12.29 4.12
N PHE A 132 -1.06 -12.06 4.78
CA PHE A 132 -1.56 -10.72 5.07
C PHE A 132 -1.07 -10.22 6.42
N ASP A 133 -0.76 -11.14 7.33
CA ASP A 133 -0.22 -10.82 8.63
C ASP A 133 1.07 -11.62 8.91
N PRO A 134 2.04 -11.06 9.65
CA PRO A 134 3.28 -11.75 9.99
C PRO A 134 3.07 -13.07 10.75
N TRP A 135 2.00 -13.20 11.54
CA TRP A 135 1.72 -14.41 12.31
C TRP A 135 1.33 -15.61 11.42
N GLU A 136 0.75 -15.37 10.24
CA GLU A 136 0.35 -16.44 9.32
C GLU A 136 1.56 -17.21 8.81
N ALA A 137 2.62 -16.48 8.46
CA ALA A 137 3.91 -17.06 8.09
C ALA A 137 4.53 -17.86 9.26
N ASN A 138 4.43 -17.32 10.49
CA ASN A 138 4.93 -18.01 11.69
C ASN A 138 4.18 -19.32 11.96
N ILE A 139 2.84 -19.33 11.86
CA ILE A 139 2.04 -20.55 12.06
C ILE A 139 2.38 -21.59 10.99
N LEU A 140 2.50 -21.19 9.72
CA LEU A 140 2.90 -22.11 8.66
C LEU A 140 4.28 -22.72 8.94
N LEU A 141 5.26 -21.88 9.30
CA LEU A 141 6.62 -22.32 9.59
C LEU A 141 6.66 -23.26 10.80
N ILE A 142 6.02 -22.90 11.92
CA ILE A 142 5.96 -23.73 13.13
C ILE A 142 5.27 -25.06 12.83
N SER A 143 4.16 -25.06 12.07
CA SER A 143 3.46 -26.29 11.67
C SER A 143 4.36 -27.18 10.82
N ALA A 144 5.13 -26.61 9.89
CA ALA A 144 6.09 -27.35 9.08
C ALA A 144 7.23 -27.94 9.93
N LEU A 145 7.77 -27.18 10.88
CA LEU A 145 8.85 -27.62 11.78
C LEU A 145 8.39 -28.74 12.72
N ILE A 146 7.21 -28.62 13.34
CA ILE A 146 6.64 -29.68 14.17
C ILE A 146 6.26 -30.88 13.30
N GLY A 147 5.78 -30.63 12.08
CA GLY A 147 5.45 -31.62 11.06
C GLY A 147 6.58 -32.59 10.76
N PHE A 148 7.83 -32.11 10.82
CA PHE A 148 9.01 -32.96 10.67
C PHE A 148 9.05 -34.12 11.69
N PHE A 149 8.57 -33.89 12.91
CA PHE A 149 8.53 -34.89 13.98
C PHE A 149 7.16 -35.58 14.11
N LEU A 150 6.08 -34.89 13.78
CA LEU A 150 4.70 -35.33 13.95
C LEU A 150 3.92 -35.16 12.62
N PRO A 151 3.75 -36.22 11.81
CA PRO A 151 3.22 -36.12 10.45
C PRO A 151 1.85 -35.42 10.31
N VAL A 152 1.00 -35.46 11.34
CA VAL A 152 -0.29 -34.72 11.34
C VAL A 152 -0.09 -33.22 11.12
N PHE A 153 1.00 -32.64 11.63
CA PHE A 153 1.31 -31.23 11.45
C PHE A 153 1.80 -30.89 10.04
N LEU A 154 2.35 -31.86 9.27
CA LEU A 154 2.60 -31.67 7.83
C LEU A 154 1.29 -31.57 7.05
N GLY A 155 0.28 -32.37 7.41
CA GLY A 155 -1.07 -32.25 6.87
C GLY A 155 -1.66 -30.86 7.14
N ALA A 156 -1.55 -30.38 8.37
CA ALA A 156 -1.99 -29.04 8.76
C ALA A 156 -1.24 -27.94 7.98
N ALA A 157 0.08 -28.00 7.88
CA ALA A 157 0.89 -27.05 7.12
C ALA A 157 0.51 -27.03 5.63
N SER A 158 0.23 -28.21 5.05
CA SER A 158 -0.20 -28.34 3.66
C SER A 158 -1.58 -27.72 3.43
N LEU A 159 -2.54 -27.95 4.33
CA LEU A 159 -3.87 -27.35 4.26
C LEU A 159 -3.81 -25.83 4.43
N LEU A 160 -2.99 -25.33 5.34
CA LEU A 160 -2.73 -23.88 5.52
C LEU A 160 -2.16 -23.27 4.24
N LEU A 161 -1.16 -23.91 3.63
CA LEU A 161 -0.57 -23.43 2.38
C LEU A 161 -1.60 -23.41 1.23
N ILE A 162 -2.43 -24.45 1.10
CA ILE A 162 -3.52 -24.48 0.11
C ILE A 162 -4.50 -23.34 0.36
N TYR A 163 -4.90 -23.12 1.62
CA TYR A 163 -5.78 -22.02 2.01
C TYR A 163 -5.19 -20.65 1.63
N PHE A 164 -3.93 -20.39 1.97
CA PHE A 164 -3.26 -19.14 1.62
C PHE A 164 -3.14 -18.94 0.10
N CYS A 165 -2.82 -20.00 -0.65
CA CYS A 165 -2.79 -19.95 -2.11
C CYS A 165 -4.16 -19.63 -2.71
N LEU A 166 -5.23 -20.28 -2.25
CA LEU A 166 -6.59 -20.00 -2.70
C LEU A 166 -7.00 -18.56 -2.39
N ARG A 167 -6.73 -18.09 -1.16
CA ARG A 167 -7.00 -16.72 -0.74
C ARG A 167 -6.24 -15.71 -1.61
N LEU A 168 -4.95 -15.94 -1.86
CA LEU A 168 -4.13 -15.10 -2.73
C LEU A 168 -4.72 -15.00 -4.14
N VAL A 169 -5.18 -16.12 -4.72
CA VAL A 169 -5.81 -16.13 -6.05
C VAL A 169 -7.10 -15.31 -6.04
N LEU A 170 -7.99 -15.55 -5.08
CA LEU A 170 -9.27 -14.84 -4.98
C LEU A 170 -9.07 -13.34 -4.76
N THR A 171 -8.21 -12.95 -3.82
CA THR A 171 -7.91 -11.54 -3.56
C THR A 171 -7.25 -10.87 -4.75
N ARG A 172 -6.34 -11.56 -5.48
CA ARG A 172 -5.77 -11.03 -6.71
C ARG A 172 -6.80 -10.77 -7.79
N LEU A 173 -7.81 -11.63 -7.93
CA LEU A 173 -8.90 -11.41 -8.89
C LEU A 173 -9.69 -10.15 -8.53
N VAL A 174 -9.99 -9.94 -7.25
CA VAL A 174 -10.65 -8.71 -6.78
C VAL A 174 -9.75 -7.49 -7.01
N PHE A 175 -8.46 -7.59 -6.69
CA PHE A 175 -7.47 -6.53 -6.90
C PHE A 175 -7.41 -6.09 -8.37
N LYS A 176 -7.26 -7.03 -9.30
CA LYS A 176 -7.25 -6.74 -10.74
C LYS A 176 -8.56 -6.10 -11.22
N LYS A 177 -9.70 -6.66 -10.81
CA LYS A 177 -11.01 -6.09 -11.14
C LYS A 177 -11.15 -4.66 -10.64
N GLY A 178 -10.73 -4.38 -9.41
CA GLY A 178 -10.76 -3.03 -8.85
C GLY A 178 -9.88 -2.05 -9.63
N LEU A 179 -8.65 -2.43 -9.97
CA LEU A 179 -7.78 -1.61 -10.83
C LEU A 179 -8.42 -1.32 -12.20
N ASP A 180 -9.04 -2.31 -12.83
CA ASP A 180 -9.74 -2.12 -14.11
C ASP A 180 -10.95 -1.20 -13.96
N GLN A 181 -11.72 -1.33 -12.87
CA GLN A 181 -12.84 -0.42 -12.60
C GLN A 181 -12.38 1.00 -12.29
N ILE A 182 -11.23 1.19 -11.62
CA ILE A 182 -10.62 2.52 -11.43
C ILE A 182 -10.30 3.17 -12.78
N LYS A 183 -9.70 2.42 -13.72
CA LYS A 183 -9.41 2.94 -15.07
C LYS A 183 -10.68 3.41 -15.77
N VAL A 184 -11.74 2.58 -15.74
CA VAL A 184 -13.01 2.87 -16.42
C VAL A 184 -13.74 4.05 -15.75
N TYR A 185 -13.92 4.00 -14.42
CA TYR A 185 -14.70 4.98 -13.68
C TYR A 185 -14.04 6.37 -13.68
N PHE A 186 -12.73 6.43 -13.43
CA PHE A 186 -12.01 7.71 -13.37
C PHE A 186 -11.47 8.17 -14.74
N GLY A 187 -11.49 7.31 -15.77
CA GLY A 187 -10.97 7.62 -17.09
C GLY A 187 -9.45 7.79 -17.11
N VAL A 188 -8.73 7.00 -16.31
CA VAL A 188 -7.26 7.08 -16.18
C VAL A 188 -6.57 5.89 -16.84
N LYS A 189 -5.36 6.11 -17.38
CA LYS A 189 -4.55 5.03 -17.96
C LYS A 189 -3.87 4.19 -16.89
N ASN A 190 -3.29 4.84 -15.88
CA ASN A 190 -2.65 4.19 -14.74
C ASN A 190 -3.56 4.31 -13.49
N PRO A 191 -4.12 3.20 -12.97
CA PRO A 191 -5.03 3.23 -11.82
C PRO A 191 -4.32 3.24 -10.46
N LEU A 192 -3.04 2.85 -10.41
CA LEU A 192 -2.29 2.68 -9.16
C LEU A 192 -2.24 3.96 -8.29
N PRO A 193 -2.03 5.16 -8.85
CA PRO A 193 -2.03 6.40 -8.09
C PRO A 193 -3.35 6.68 -7.37
N LEU A 194 -4.48 6.38 -8.04
CA LEU A 194 -5.80 6.52 -7.43
C LEU A 194 -6.07 5.40 -6.42
N ALA A 195 -5.61 4.18 -6.67
CA ALA A 195 -5.75 3.07 -5.74
C ALA A 195 -5.10 3.34 -4.36
N LEU A 196 -4.05 4.17 -4.30
CA LEU A 196 -3.46 4.60 -3.04
C LEU A 196 -4.42 5.42 -2.15
N LEU A 197 -5.33 6.20 -2.75
CA LEU A 197 -6.28 7.06 -2.05
C LEU A 197 -7.56 6.35 -1.60
N LEU A 198 -7.77 5.13 -2.06
CA LEU A 198 -8.97 4.35 -1.74
C LEU A 198 -8.77 3.54 -0.47
N THR A 199 -9.83 3.41 0.31
CA THR A 199 -9.93 2.38 1.34
C THR A 199 -10.15 1.01 0.71
N GLU A 200 -9.93 -0.06 1.46
CA GLU A 200 -10.21 -1.43 1.08
C GLU A 200 -11.70 -1.61 0.80
N GLU A 201 -12.58 -1.04 1.63
CA GLU A 201 -14.02 -1.08 1.36
C GLU A 201 -14.35 -0.43 0.01
N GLU A 202 -13.86 0.79 -0.25
CA GLU A 202 -14.08 1.50 -1.51
C GLU A 202 -13.52 0.71 -2.70
N PHE A 203 -12.34 0.10 -2.54
CA PHE A 203 -11.73 -0.73 -3.56
C PHE A 203 -12.59 -1.97 -3.86
N ARG A 204 -13.11 -2.65 -2.83
CA ARG A 204 -14.01 -3.81 -2.99
C ARG A 204 -15.33 -3.41 -3.66
N ARG A 205 -15.91 -2.28 -3.27
CA ARG A 205 -17.14 -1.73 -3.84
C ARG A 205 -16.97 -1.38 -5.31
N LEU A 206 -15.86 -0.74 -5.67
CA LEU A 206 -15.48 -0.50 -7.07
C LEU A 206 -15.32 -1.80 -7.83
N ALA A 207 -14.60 -2.79 -7.28
CA ALA A 207 -14.44 -4.10 -7.91
C ALA A 207 -15.79 -4.82 -8.14
N ALA A 208 -16.78 -4.58 -7.28
CA ALA A 208 -18.16 -5.07 -7.39
C ALA A 208 -19.07 -4.21 -8.28
N LYS A 209 -18.57 -3.09 -8.84
CA LYS A 209 -19.32 -2.10 -9.63
C LYS A 209 -20.47 -1.42 -8.87
N ASP A 210 -20.32 -1.29 -7.56
CA ASP A 210 -21.25 -0.56 -6.70
C ASP A 210 -20.97 0.95 -6.77
N PHE A 211 -21.26 1.56 -7.92
CA PHE A 211 -20.95 2.97 -8.17
C PHE A 211 -21.80 3.93 -7.35
N ILE A 212 -22.99 3.49 -6.91
CA ILE A 212 -23.87 4.28 -6.05
C ILE A 212 -23.17 4.55 -4.72
N TYR A 213 -22.65 3.50 -4.08
CA TYR A 213 -21.86 3.65 -2.85
C TYR A 213 -20.68 4.61 -3.03
N ILE A 214 -19.98 4.47 -4.15
CA ILE A 214 -18.80 5.29 -4.47
C ILE A 214 -19.19 6.76 -4.61
N GLU A 215 -20.26 7.08 -5.34
CA GLU A 215 -20.76 8.45 -5.50
C GLU A 215 -21.23 9.06 -4.16
N GLU A 216 -21.88 8.28 -3.31
CA GLU A 216 -22.32 8.72 -1.98
C GLU A 216 -21.15 8.98 -1.04
N LYS A 217 -20.12 8.11 -1.07
CA LYS A 217 -18.96 8.18 -0.19
C LYS A 217 -17.98 9.26 -0.59
N PHE A 218 -17.79 9.48 -1.90
CA PHE A 218 -17.01 10.60 -2.43
C PHE A 218 -17.78 11.92 -2.28
N LYS A 219 -17.96 12.37 -1.03
CA LYS A 219 -18.47 13.71 -0.72
C LYS A 219 -17.67 14.72 -1.51
N LYS A 220 -18.37 15.49 -2.36
CA LYS A 220 -17.80 16.42 -3.35
C LYS A 220 -16.81 17.44 -2.76
N ASP A 221 -16.86 17.68 -1.44
CA ASP A 221 -16.05 18.73 -0.78
C ASP A 221 -14.97 18.20 0.17
N SER A 222 -14.78 16.88 0.28
CA SER A 222 -13.69 16.33 1.10
C SER A 222 -12.32 16.57 0.47
N ILE A 223 -11.30 16.73 1.30
CA ILE A 223 -9.89 16.94 0.86
C ILE A 223 -9.43 15.78 -0.01
N ARG A 224 -9.77 14.55 0.37
CA ARG A 224 -9.47 13.35 -0.40
C ARG A 224 -10.12 13.36 -1.77
N HIS A 225 -11.37 13.80 -1.87
CA HIS A 225 -12.03 13.98 -3.17
C HIS A 225 -11.30 15.03 -4.01
N GLN A 226 -10.85 16.13 -3.42
CA GLN A 226 -10.05 17.15 -4.12
C GLN A 226 -8.71 16.57 -4.62
N GLN A 227 -8.03 15.71 -3.84
CA GLN A 227 -6.83 14.99 -4.31
C GLN A 227 -7.13 14.06 -5.49
N ILE A 228 -8.24 13.32 -5.44
CA ILE A 228 -8.66 12.44 -6.55
C ILE A 228 -8.96 13.26 -7.81
N LEU A 229 -9.71 14.36 -7.69
CA LEU A 229 -9.99 15.26 -8.81
C LEU A 229 -8.70 15.87 -9.37
N ALA A 230 -7.74 16.21 -8.50
CA ALA A 230 -6.47 16.78 -8.93
C ALA A 230 -5.68 15.80 -9.81
N LEU A 231 -5.69 14.50 -9.46
CA LEU A 231 -5.05 13.42 -10.20
C LEU A 231 -5.78 13.05 -11.49
N LYS A 232 -7.09 13.31 -11.59
CA LYS A 232 -7.86 13.05 -12.81
C LYS A 232 -7.26 13.85 -13.98
N GLY A 233 -6.92 13.15 -15.06
CA GLY A 233 -6.33 13.76 -16.26
C GLY A 233 -4.84 14.11 -16.16
N VAL A 234 -4.13 13.66 -15.13
CA VAL A 234 -2.66 13.68 -15.12
C VAL A 234 -2.15 12.44 -15.87
N ASP A 235 -1.34 12.65 -16.91
CA ASP A 235 -0.57 11.57 -17.52
C ASP A 235 0.57 11.16 -16.58
N LEU A 236 0.24 10.31 -15.61
CA LEU A 236 1.23 9.73 -14.71
C LEU A 236 2.10 8.74 -15.47
N PRO A 237 3.36 8.52 -15.02
CA PRO A 237 4.25 7.55 -15.65
C PRO A 237 3.47 6.26 -15.85
N GLN A 238 3.34 5.86 -17.11
CA GLN A 238 2.77 4.56 -17.38
C GLN A 238 3.72 3.54 -16.78
N GLU A 239 3.15 2.42 -16.35
CA GLU A 239 3.89 1.17 -16.36
C GLU A 239 4.36 1.05 -17.82
N LYS A 240 5.56 1.57 -18.15
CA LYS A 240 6.27 1.09 -19.33
C LYS A 240 6.17 -0.41 -19.13
N GLU A 241 5.60 -1.13 -20.09
CA GLU A 241 5.98 -2.52 -20.25
C GLU A 241 7.50 -2.47 -20.18
N ILE A 242 8.04 -2.84 -19.03
CA ILE A 242 9.46 -2.96 -18.91
C ILE A 242 9.70 -4.27 -19.65
N THR A 243 9.74 -4.13 -20.96
CA THR A 243 9.99 -5.16 -21.94
C THR A 243 11.39 -5.64 -21.59
N PHE A 244 11.44 -6.83 -21.02
CA PHE A 244 12.70 -7.45 -20.67
C PHE A 244 12.76 -8.81 -21.35
N PHE A 245 13.75 -8.89 -22.24
CA PHE A 245 14.50 -10.09 -22.55
C PHE A 245 15.03 -10.75 -21.27
#